data_AF-A0A9E1KX81-F1
#
_entry.id   AF-A0A9E1KX81-F1
#
_cell.length_a   1.000
_cell.length_b   1.000
_cell.length_c   1.000
_cell.angle_alpha   90.00
_cell.angle_beta   90.00
_cell.angle_gamma   90.00
#
_symmetry.space_group_name_H-M   'P 1'
#
loop_
_entity.id
_entity.type
_entity.pdbx_description
1 polymer ?
#
loop_
_entity_poly.entity_id
_entity_poly.type
_entity_poly.pdbx_seq_one_letter_code
_entity_poly.pdbx_strand_id
1 'polypeptide(L)' 'MIGSNRVKRGGSWNNKPRNLRCANRNRNNPDNRNNNLGFRLLSTGYSVDF' A
#
# COMPACT_ATOMS: atom_id res chain seq x y z
N MET A 1 3.08 20.57 -2.59
CA MET A 1 2.43 19.31 -2.98
C MET A 1 2.65 19.12 -4.47
N ILE A 2 3.40 18.09 -4.88
CA ILE A 2 3.67 17.84 -6.32
C ILE A 2 3.40 16.38 -6.73
N GLY A 3 2.91 15.53 -5.81
CA GLY A 3 2.61 14.12 -6.09
C GLY A 3 1.11 13.81 -6.19
N SER A 4 0.76 12.78 -6.96
CA SER A 4 -0.58 12.18 -6.97
C SER A 4 -0.78 11.24 -5.77
N ASN A 5 -1.97 11.25 -5.16
CA ASN A 5 -2.31 10.34 -4.05
C ASN A 5 -2.22 8.87 -4.47
N ARG A 6 -1.50 8.04 -3.68
CA ARG A 6 -1.41 6.58 -3.84
C ARG A 6 -1.93 5.89 -2.58
N VAL A 7 -2.63 4.77 -2.74
CA VAL A 7 -3.23 4.05 -1.62
C VAL A 7 -2.23 3.08 -0.99
N LYS A 8 -2.10 3.14 0.34
CA LYS A 8 -1.37 2.14 1.14
C LYS A 8 -2.36 1.10 1.70
N ARG A 9 -1.98 -0.18 1.68
CA ARG A 9 -2.80 -1.34 2.09
C ARG A 9 -2.05 -2.21 3.10
N GLY A 10 -2.78 -3.06 3.82
CA GLY A 10 -2.21 -4.07 4.73
C GLY A 10 -1.95 -3.60 6.18
N GLY A 11 -1.78 -2.29 6.38
CA GLY A 11 -1.48 -1.73 7.70
C GLY A 11 -0.02 -1.99 8.16
N SER A 12 0.33 -1.44 9.30
CA SER A 12 1.66 -1.53 9.93
C SER A 12 1.55 -1.85 11.43
N TRP A 13 2.69 -2.12 12.07
CA TRP A 13 2.79 -2.49 13.50
C TRP A 13 2.09 -1.53 14.48
N ASN A 14 1.95 -0.24 14.14
CA ASN A 14 1.27 0.77 14.96
C ASN A 14 -0.20 1.04 14.59
N ASN A 15 -0.82 0.21 13.75
CA ASN A 15 -2.19 0.42 13.31
C ASN A 15 -3.23 -0.27 14.21
N LYS A 16 -4.37 0.42 14.41
CA LYS A 16 -5.56 -0.17 15.05
C LYS A 16 -6.10 -1.35 14.21
N PRO A 17 -6.71 -2.39 14.81
CA PRO A 17 -7.24 -3.55 14.09
C PRO A 17 -8.14 -3.22 12.88
N ARG A 18 -8.93 -2.15 12.98
CA ARG A 18 -9.78 -1.64 11.90
C ARG A 18 -9.02 -1.32 10.60
N ASN A 19 -7.75 -0.94 10.71
CA ASN A 19 -6.90 -0.53 9.59
C ASN A 19 -6.19 -1.69 8.89
N LEU A 20 -6.16 -2.89 9.51
CA LEU A 20 -5.60 -4.11 8.92
C LEU A 20 -6.57 -4.79 7.94
N ARG A 21 -7.85 -4.40 7.95
CA ARG A 21 -8.85 -4.95 7.04
C ARG A 21 -8.48 -4.68 5.59
N CYS A 22 -8.68 -5.67 4.71
CA CYS A 22 -8.41 -5.56 3.27
C CYS A 22 -9.15 -4.38 2.61
N ALA A 23 -10.34 -4.05 3.10
CA ALA A 23 -11.14 -2.91 2.62
C ALA A 23 -10.53 -1.54 2.97
N ASN A 24 -9.59 -1.45 3.90
CA ASN A 24 -9.00 -0.18 4.31
C ASN A 24 -8.15 0.43 3.17
N ARG A 25 -8.32 1.75 2.95
CA ARG A 25 -7.62 2.52 1.91
C ARG A 25 -6.99 3.75 2.54
N ASN A 26 -5.73 3.63 2.95
CA ASN A 26 -5.05 4.75 3.61
C ASN A 26 -4.64 5.81 2.56
N ARG A 27 -5.12 7.06 2.75
CA ARG A 27 -4.98 8.21 1.83
C ARG A 27 -4.08 9.31 2.39
N ASN A 28 -2.96 8.94 3.01
CA ASN A 28 -1.97 9.90 3.45
C ASN A 28 -1.39 10.71 2.28
N ASN A 29 -0.95 11.94 2.57
CA ASN A 29 -0.27 12.82 1.61
C ASN A 29 0.87 12.05 0.89
N PRO A 30 1.00 12.18 -0.45
CA PRO A 30 2.01 11.47 -1.24
C PRO A 30 3.46 11.79 -0.83
N ASP A 31 3.71 12.95 -0.23
CA ASP A 31 5.01 13.34 0.28
C ASP A 31 5.32 12.70 1.66
N ASN A 32 4.36 11.97 2.25
CA ASN A 32 4.53 11.32 3.54
C ASN A 32 5.46 10.09 3.46
N ARG A 33 6.66 10.23 4.02
CA ARG A 33 7.75 9.23 4.11
C ARG A 33 7.86 8.61 5.52
N ASN A 34 6.73 8.28 6.16
CA ASN A 34 6.74 7.65 7.48
C ASN A 34 7.47 6.29 7.47
N ASN A 35 8.14 5.94 8.57
CA ASN A 35 8.93 4.71 8.72
C ASN A 35 8.09 3.42 8.84
N ASN A 36 6.76 3.56 8.88
CA ASN A 36 5.81 2.46 8.92
C ASN A 36 5.24 2.10 7.54
N LEU A 37 5.91 2.54 6.46
CA LEU A 37 5.54 2.30 5.08
C LEU A 37 6.47 1.27 4.43
N GLY A 38 5.91 0.44 3.56
CA GLY A 38 6.66 -0.52 2.73
C GLY A 38 5.95 -0.80 1.41
N PHE A 39 6.56 -1.66 0.59
CA PHE A 39 6.01 -2.12 -0.68
C PHE A 39 6.14 -3.64 -0.81
N ARG A 40 5.25 -4.25 -1.60
CA ARG A 40 5.33 -5.65 -2.02
C ARG A 40 5.46 -5.65 -3.54
N LEU A 41 6.50 -6.31 -4.05
CA LEU A 41 6.70 -6.46 -5.48
C LEU A 41 5.62 -7.36 -6.08
N LEU A 42 5.24 -7.06 -7.31
CA LEU A 42 4.37 -7.88 -8.13
C LEU A 42 5.07 -8.10 -9.46
N SER A 43 5.12 -9.34 -9.92
CA SER A 43 5.52 -9.69 -11.29
C SER A 43 4.27 -10.17 -12.03
N THR A 44 4.18 -9.86 -13.32
CA THR A 44 3.21 -10.53 -14.19
C THR A 44 3.60 -12.01 -14.28
N GLY A 45 2.62 -12.91 -14.19
CA GLY A 45 2.86 -14.32 -14.47
C GLY A 45 3.28 -14.49 -15.93
N TYR A 46 4.21 -15.40 -16.19
CA TYR A 46 4.46 -15.83 -17.56
C TYR A 46 3.24 -16.62 -18.02
N SER A 47 2.47 -16.07 -18.96
CA SER A 47 1.53 -16.86 -19.75
C SER A 47 2.36 -17.80 -20.62
N VAL A 48 2.33 -19.08 -20.28
CA VAL A 48 2.67 -20.11 -21.26
C VAL A 48 1.39 -20.38 -22.03
N ASP A 49 1.25 -19.71 -23.17
CA ASP A 49 0.19 -20.04 -24.12
C ASP A 49 0.56 -21.38 -24.77
N PHE A 50 -0.36 -22.35 -24.69
CA PHE A 50 -0.29 -23.64 -25.39
C PHE A 50 -0.91 -23.53 -26.78
#